data_AF-A0A5S3YN83-F1
#
_entry.id   AF-A0A5S3YN83-F1
#
_cell.length_a   1.000
_cell.length_b   1.000
_cell.length_c   1.000
_cell.angle_alpha   90.00
_cell.angle_beta   90.00
_cell.angle_gamma   90.00
#
_symmetry.space_group_name_H-M   'P 1'
#
loop_
_entity.id
_entity.type
_entity.pdbx_description
1 polymer ?
#
loop_
_entity_poly.entity_id
_entity_poly.type
_entity_poly.pdbx_seq_one_letter_code
_entity_poly.pdbx_strand_id
1 'polypeptide(L)'
;LALPIHIDNALDFNALIQQVHQTLKAAKAHQDLPFDKLVDALKLQRDPSRHPLFQMMFALEQFKNNSDDSSQQLFTPVDESQVKALHKVAKFDISLLLQNG
;
A
#
# COMPACT_ATOMS: atom_id res chain seq x y z
N LEU A 1 0.18 6.17 -3.79
CA LEU A 1 1.00 5.72 -4.94
C LEU A 1 0.38 4.45 -5.51
N ALA A 2 0.30 4.32 -6.83
CA ALA A 2 -0.05 3.07 -7.49
C ALA A 2 1.23 2.41 -8.00
N LEU A 3 1.50 1.16 -7.61
CA LEU A 3 2.74 0.46 -7.94
C LEU A 3 2.43 -0.71 -8.90
N PRO A 4 2.81 -0.62 -10.18
CA PRO A 4 2.69 -1.76 -11.08
C PRO A 4 3.82 -2.75 -10.76
N ILE A 5 3.48 -3.86 -10.10
CA ILE A 5 4.43 -4.94 -9.87
C ILE A 5 4.16 -6.03 -10.90
N HIS A 6 5.19 -6.35 -11.69
CA HIS A 6 5.14 -7.48 -12.60
C HIS A 6 5.69 -8.71 -11.88
N ILE A 7 4.88 -9.76 -11.77
CA ILE A 7 5.29 -11.03 -11.18
C ILE A 7 5.64 -11.95 -12.34
N ASP A 8 6.93 -12.29 -12.46
CA ASP A 8 7.42 -13.29 -13.40
C ASP A 8 7.79 -14.54 -12.60
N ASN A 9 7.20 -15.68 -12.97
CA ASN A 9 7.43 -16.96 -12.30
C ASN A 9 8.86 -17.50 -12.52
N ALA A 10 9.63 -16.92 -13.45
CA ALA A 10 11.05 -17.23 -13.65
C ALA A 10 11.97 -16.47 -12.67
N LEU A 11 11.49 -15.41 -12.01
CA LEU A 11 12.29 -14.66 -11.04
C LEU A 11 12.33 -15.40 -9.71
N ASP A 12 13.53 -15.43 -9.11
CA ASP A 12 13.65 -15.84 -7.71
C ASP A 12 13.10 -14.75 -6.76
N PHE A 13 12.88 -15.14 -5.51
CA PHE A 13 12.34 -14.26 -4.49
C PHE A 13 13.18 -12.98 -4.30
N ASN A 14 14.51 -13.09 -4.31
CA ASN A 14 15.38 -11.95 -4.09
C ASN A 14 15.31 -10.97 -5.26
N ALA A 15 15.26 -11.48 -6.49
CA ALA A 15 15.11 -10.70 -7.70
C ALA A 15 13.77 -9.96 -7.70
N LEU A 16 12.68 -10.60 -7.25
CA LEU A 16 11.38 -9.95 -7.10
C LEU A 16 11.44 -8.79 -6.07
N ILE A 17 12.07 -9.00 -4.91
CA ILE A 17 12.24 -7.94 -3.91
C ILE A 17 13.05 -6.76 -4.48
N GLN A 18 14.11 -7.03 -5.24
CA GLN A 18 14.89 -5.97 -5.89
C GLN A 18 14.06 -5.20 -6.92
N GLN A 19 13.28 -5.90 -7.74
CA GLN A 19 12.38 -5.26 -8.71
C GLN A 19 11.35 -4.37 -7.99
N VAL A 20 10.68 -4.88 -6.95
CA VAL A 20 9.71 -4.11 -6.16
C VAL A 20 10.37 -2.87 -5.54
N HIS A 21 11.58 -3.01 -4.98
CA HIS A 21 12.34 -1.88 -4.44
C HIS A 21 12.60 -0.83 -5.53
N GLN A 22 13.10 -1.23 -6.70
CA GLN A 22 13.37 -0.31 -7.80
C GLN A 22 12.11 0.42 -8.27
N THR A 23 11.00 -0.29 -8.45
CA THR A 23 9.71 0.30 -8.80
C THR A 23 9.23 1.28 -7.75
N LEU A 24 9.32 0.92 -6.46
CA LEU A 24 8.94 1.81 -5.37
C LEU A 24 9.81 3.06 -5.36
N LYS A 25 11.13 2.92 -5.51
CA LYS A 25 12.07 4.05 -5.53
C LYS A 25 11.77 5.01 -6.68
N ALA A 26 11.51 4.48 -7.88
CA ALA A 26 11.11 5.29 -9.03
C ALA A 26 9.77 5.99 -8.81
N ALA A 27 8.77 5.29 -8.26
CA ALA A 27 7.46 5.87 -7.96
C ALA A 27 7.56 6.97 -6.88
N LYS A 28 8.47 6.81 -5.90
CA LYS A 28 8.70 7.83 -4.88
C LYS A 28 9.19 9.15 -5.46
N ALA A 29 9.97 9.12 -6.55
CA ALA A 29 10.45 10.32 -7.23
C ALA A 29 9.32 11.19 -7.84
N HIS A 30 8.11 10.65 -7.96
CA HIS A 30 6.94 11.34 -8.53
C HIS A 30 5.79 11.45 -7.51
N GLN A 31 6.08 11.42 -6.21
CA GLN A 31 5.07 11.47 -5.14
C GLN A 31 4.19 12.72 -5.14
N ASP A 32 4.71 13.83 -5.66
CA ASP A 32 3.99 15.11 -5.68
C ASP A 32 2.87 15.16 -6.72
N LEU A 33 2.78 14.16 -7.62
CA LEU A 33 1.71 14.09 -8.61
C LEU A 33 0.39 13.68 -7.93
N PRO A 34 -0.65 14.54 -7.96
CA PRO A 34 -1.94 14.20 -7.37
C PRO A 34 -2.58 13.02 -8.11
N PHE A 35 -3.18 12.10 -7.34
CA PHE A 35 -3.81 10.90 -7.88
C PHE A 35 -4.90 11.20 -8.92
N ASP A 36 -5.75 12.19 -8.66
CA ASP A 36 -6.83 12.57 -9.58
C ASP A 36 -6.30 13.04 -10.94
N LYS A 37 -5.16 13.75 -10.95
CA LYS A 37 -4.51 14.20 -12.18
C LYS A 37 -3.94 13.03 -12.98
N LEU A 38 -3.44 12.00 -12.31
CA LEU A 38 -2.99 10.77 -12.96
C LEU A 38 -4.15 10.02 -13.61
N VAL A 39 -5.28 9.88 -12.93
CA VAL A 39 -6.49 9.23 -13.47
C VAL A 39 -7.02 9.99 -14.68
N ASP A 40 -7.10 11.32 -14.58
CA ASP A 40 -7.55 12.18 -15.69
C ASP A 40 -6.64 12.06 -16.91
N ALA A 41 -5.32 12.04 -16.72
CA ALA A 41 -4.35 11.90 -17.81
C ALA A 41 -4.43 10.56 -18.53
N LEU A 42 -4.73 9.47 -17.80
CA LEU A 42 -4.82 8.11 -18.34
C LEU A 42 -6.14 7.83 -19.07
N LYS A 43 -7.14 8.72 -18.96
CA LYS A 43 -8.46 8.60 -19.63
C LYS A 43 -9.12 7.23 -19.45
N LEU A 44 -9.01 6.67 -18.23
CA LEU A 44 -9.56 5.37 -17.91
C LEU A 44 -11.10 5.41 -17.91
N GLN A 45 -11.74 4.32 -18.33
CA GLN A 45 -13.19 4.18 -18.20
C GLN A 45 -13.57 4.18 -16.71
N ARG A 46 -14.51 5.06 -16.34
CA ARG A 46 -14.97 5.18 -14.96
C ARG A 46 -15.98 4.07 -14.64
N ASP A 47 -15.66 3.25 -13.67
CA ASP A 47 -16.57 2.30 -13.04
C ASP A 47 -16.78 2.74 -11.58
N PRO A 48 -18.00 3.16 -11.18
CA PRO A 48 -18.27 3.63 -9.82
C PRO A 48 -18.15 2.53 -8.76
N SER A 49 -18.14 1.25 -9.17
CA SER A 49 -17.99 0.10 -8.28
C SER A 49 -16.53 -0.30 -8.05
N ARG A 50 -15.56 0.35 -8.72
CA ARG A 50 -14.14 -0.03 -8.64
C ARG A 50 -13.24 1.18 -8.50
N HIS A 51 -12.13 0.97 -7.80
CA HIS A 51 -11.06 1.96 -7.75
C HIS A 51 -10.30 1.98 -9.10
N PRO A 52 -10.00 3.17 -9.67
CA PRO A 52 -9.67 3.31 -11.10
C PRO A 52 -8.31 2.75 -11.51
N LEU A 53 -7.37 2.54 -10.58
CA LEU A 53 -5.99 2.16 -10.91
C LEU A 53 -5.50 0.86 -10.24
N PHE A 54 -6.06 0.52 -9.09
CA PHE A 54 -5.63 -0.65 -8.31
C PHE A 54 -6.76 -1.07 -7.38
N GLN A 55 -6.84 -2.36 -7.10
CA GLN A 55 -7.87 -2.96 -6.25
C GLN A 55 -7.26 -3.65 -5.01
N MET A 56 -5.93 -3.59 -4.87
CA MET A 56 -5.21 -4.05 -3.69
C MET A 56 -4.47 -2.87 -3.05
N MET A 57 -4.70 -2.67 -1.75
CA MET A 57 -4.05 -1.64 -0.96
C MET A 57 -3.13 -2.27 0.08
N PHE A 58 -1.93 -1.73 0.22
CA PHE A 58 -1.00 -2.02 1.30
C PHE A 58 -0.64 -0.71 2.02
N ALA A 59 -0.79 -0.69 3.33
CA ALA A 59 -0.38 0.42 4.19
C ALA A 59 0.50 -0.10 5.33
N LEU A 60 1.62 0.60 5.56
CA LEU A 60 2.50 0.36 6.69
C LEU A 60 2.48 1.61 7.57
N GLU A 61 1.92 1.50 8.77
CA GLU A 61 1.86 2.59 9.74
C GLU A 61 2.97 2.44 10.79
N GLN A 62 3.71 3.53 11.00
CA GLN A 62 4.74 3.64 12.03
C GLN A 62 4.19 4.52 13.15
N PHE A 63 3.74 3.91 14.24
CA PHE A 63 3.42 4.66 15.45
C PHE A 63 4.70 4.79 16.29
N LYS A 64 5.06 6.02 16.64
CA LYS A 64 6.08 6.25 17.67
C LYS A 64 5.50 5.85 19.01
N ASN A 65 5.70 4.59 19.40
CA ASN A 65 5.46 4.17 20.77
C ASN A 65 6.57 4.80 21.63
N ASN A 66 6.21 5.79 22.46
CA ASN A 66 7.13 6.44 23.42
C ASN A 66 7.48 5.52 24.62
N SER A 67 7.27 4.21 24.50
CA SER A 67 7.62 3.25 25.53
C SER A 67 9.01 2.70 25.23
N ASP A 68 9.95 3.01 26.12
CA ASP A 68 11.30 2.45 26.28
C ASP A 68 11.29 0.92 26.53
N ASP A 69 10.30 0.18 26.02
CA ASP A 69 10.23 -1.26 26.20
C ASP A 69 11.09 -1.95 25.14
N SER A 70 12.21 -2.48 25.60
CA SER A 70 13.26 -3.11 24.80
C SER A 70 12.86 -4.51 24.29
N SER A 71 11.58 -4.71 23.98
CA SER A 71 11.05 -5.93 23.40
C SER A 71 11.05 -5.78 21.86
N GLN A 72 11.82 -6.65 21.19
CA GLN A 72 12.03 -6.66 19.73
C GLN A 72 10.77 -7.12 18.96
N GLN A 73 9.62 -6.50 19.21
CA GLN A 73 8.40 -6.83 18.50
C GLN A 73 8.29 -5.98 17.23
N LEU A 74 8.57 -6.60 16.07
CA LEU A 74 8.55 -5.91 14.78
C LEU A 74 7.15 -5.41 14.38
N PHE A 75 6.09 -6.08 14.84
CA PHE A 75 4.71 -5.75 14.51
C PHE A 75 3.79 -5.90 15.74
N THR A 76 2.87 -4.97 15.90
CA THR A 76 1.85 -5.02 16.95
C THR A 76 0.48 -5.38 16.36
N PRO A 77 -0.35 -6.16 17.08
CA PRO A 77 -1.74 -6.37 16.67
C PRO A 77 -2.47 -5.03 16.57
N VAL A 78 -3.15 -4.82 15.45
CA VAL A 78 -3.98 -3.62 15.25
C VAL A 78 -5.26 -3.76 16.07
N ASP A 79 -5.66 -2.69 16.77
CA ASP A 79 -6.93 -2.64 17.49
C ASP A 79 -8.11 -2.68 16.51
N GLU A 80 -9.01 -3.65 16.68
CA GLU A 80 -10.19 -3.83 15.82
C GLU A 80 -11.09 -2.59 15.75
N SER A 81 -11.13 -1.78 16.82
CA SER A 81 -11.91 -0.54 16.85
C SER A 81 -11.39 0.48 15.84
N GLN A 82 -10.07 0.50 15.59
CA GLN A 82 -9.43 1.36 14.60
C GLN A 82 -9.66 0.85 13.17
N VAL A 83 -9.69 -0.47 12.99
CA VAL A 83 -9.97 -1.10 11.68
C VAL A 83 -11.41 -0.84 11.21
N LYS A 84 -12.40 -0.98 12.11
CA LYS A 84 -13.82 -0.75 11.78
C LYS A 84 -14.14 0.72 11.48
N ALA A 85 -13.36 1.65 12.01
CA ALA A 85 -13.51 3.09 11.73
C ALA A 85 -13.02 3.49 10.33
N LEU A 86 -12.09 2.74 9.74
CA LEU A 86 -11.44 3.11 8.47
C LEU A 86 -12.40 3.06 7.28
N HIS A 87 -13.28 2.04 7.19
CA HIS A 87 -14.16 1.87 6.04
C HIS A 87 -15.55 1.32 6.41
N LYS A 88 -16.60 2.10 6.11
CA LYS A 88 -18.01 1.68 6.20
C LYS A 88 -18.46 0.79 5.01
N VAL A 89 -17.71 0.86 3.90
CA VAL A 89 -17.90 0.09 2.67
C VAL A 89 -16.52 -0.25 2.10
N ALA A 90 -16.34 -1.46 1.59
CA ALA A 90 -15.09 -1.88 0.96
C ALA A 90 -14.79 -1.02 -0.29
N LYS A 91 -13.64 -0.35 -0.29
CA LYS A 91 -13.16 0.48 -1.42
C LYS A 91 -12.24 -0.30 -2.38
N PHE A 92 -11.70 -1.42 -1.90
CA PHE A 92 -10.72 -2.26 -2.57
C PHE A 92 -11.12 -3.72 -2.38
N ASP A 93 -10.74 -4.59 -3.30
CA ASP A 93 -10.99 -6.03 -3.19
C ASP A 93 -10.16 -6.61 -2.02
N ILE A 94 -8.94 -6.10 -1.82
CA ILE A 94 -8.07 -6.46 -0.68
C ILE A 94 -7.45 -5.21 -0.07
N SER A 95 -7.46 -5.12 1.26
CA SER A 95 -6.75 -4.09 2.02
C SER A 95 -5.93 -4.75 3.12
N LEU A 96 -4.62 -4.51 3.12
CA LEU A 96 -3.70 -4.99 4.13
C LEU A 96 -3.08 -3.80 4.86
N LEU A 97 -3.28 -3.75 6.18
CA LEU A 97 -2.69 -2.76 7.07
C LEU A 97 -1.72 -3.46 8.01
N LEU A 98 -0.47 -3.01 8.01
CA LEU A 98 0.55 -3.45 8.95
C LEU A 98 0.93 -2.30 9.86
N GLN A 99 1.06 -2.61 11.14
CA GLN A 99 1.50 -1.67 12.15
C GLN A 99 2.82 -2.14 12.73
N ASN A 100 3.84 -1.28 12.64
CA ASN A 100 5.11 -1.53 13.31
C ASN A 100 4.95 -1.34 14.82
N GLY A 101 5.63 -2.20 15.58
CA GLY A 101 5.74 -2.10 17.04
C GLY A 101 6.66 -0.98 17.50
#